data_AF-A0A832W755-F1
#
_entry.id   AF-A0A832W755-F1
#
_cell.length_a   1.000
_cell.length_b   1.000
_cell.length_c   1.000
_cell.angle_alpha   90.00
_cell.angle_beta   90.00
_cell.angle_gamma   90.00
#
_symmetry.space_group_name_H-M   'P 1'
#
loop_
_entity.id
_entity.type
_entity.pdbx_description
1 polymer ?
#
loop_
_entity_poly.entity_id
_entity_poly.type
_entity_poly.pdbx_seq_one_letter_code
_entity_poly.pdbx_strand_id
1 'polypeptide(L)'
;MKRTMVPFLLVLFLASVVKAEEFRVGPIEVIPGKEDAFVIAEVWLYDYEGMCPGNYQITCPELLYPISGQLDIYYFDGKNLFYVGKSEYVRNIPVAFVPKNMLGLYNDSWIVVVNDSKVFWFNKRWKCIKTLGYLNASTVRIVVSPPYIYLINITSEEPIEIYKVNKTGMFRVNEPLHSPINWTLSVRVEVKGEFLEVTDGVKTFRIPVDKIAKYYKVREDIYHLKAAIIGKNKVLLYYPYNHHFDENKTQIKEFSEIPILYYDGWRLKALIPYNPKFTWGVNVDYSKMDRVFDYPGCSEGNLNTIFLILGMISVIIILLLLRRM
;
A
#
# COMPACT_ATOMS: atom_id res chain seq x y z
N MET A 1 72.01 19.07 6.58
CA MET A 1 70.76 19.06 7.35
C MET A 1 69.62 19.60 6.50
N LYS A 2 68.78 18.72 5.94
CA LYS A 2 67.52 19.08 5.28
C LYS A 2 66.43 18.25 5.94
N ARG A 3 65.51 18.94 6.62
CA ARG A 3 64.34 18.35 7.29
C ARG A 3 63.32 17.94 6.23
N THR A 4 62.98 16.65 6.24
CA THR A 4 61.87 16.06 5.52
C THR A 4 60.57 16.54 6.16
N MET A 5 59.77 17.32 5.44
CA MET A 5 58.36 17.56 5.79
C MET A 5 57.54 16.39 5.24
N VAL A 6 56.93 15.62 6.14
CA VAL A 6 55.86 14.67 5.83
C VAL A 6 54.58 15.49 5.68
N PRO A 7 53.88 15.48 4.54
CA PRO A 7 52.56 16.08 4.47
C PRO A 7 51.59 15.20 5.27
N PHE A 8 51.04 15.78 6.34
CA PHE A 8 49.93 15.23 7.12
C PHE A 8 48.76 14.97 6.16
N LEU A 9 48.50 13.70 5.89
CA LEU A 9 47.30 13.23 5.22
C LEU A 9 46.13 13.47 6.18
N LEU A 10 45.51 14.66 6.13
CA LEU A 10 44.26 14.94 6.81
C LEU A 10 43.16 14.19 6.04
N VAL A 11 43.06 12.88 6.26
CA VAL A 11 41.87 12.11 5.93
C VAL A 11 40.79 12.66 6.84
N LEU A 12 40.02 13.62 6.30
CA LEU A 12 38.66 13.88 6.76
C LEU A 12 37.94 12.54 6.73
N PHE A 13 37.90 11.87 7.87
CA PHE A 13 36.90 10.87 8.18
C PHE A 13 35.55 11.58 8.03
N LEU A 14 35.00 11.56 6.82
CA LEU A 14 33.57 11.44 6.65
C LEU A 14 33.24 10.09 7.29
N ALA A 15 33.07 10.10 8.61
CA ALA A 15 32.19 9.13 9.23
C ALA A 15 30.87 9.32 8.48
N SER A 16 30.63 8.45 7.50
CA SER A 16 29.31 8.21 6.95
C SER A 16 28.47 7.82 8.15
N VAL A 17 27.82 8.81 8.76
CA VAL A 17 26.87 8.64 9.82
C VAL A 17 25.77 7.80 9.17
N VAL A 18 25.78 6.50 9.44
CA VAL A 18 24.81 5.56 8.89
C VAL A 18 23.53 5.86 9.62
N LYS A 19 22.72 6.76 9.05
CA LYS A 19 21.40 7.11 9.58
C LYS A 19 20.67 5.83 9.97
N ALA A 20 20.45 5.63 11.26
CA ALA A 20 19.73 4.50 11.79
C ALA A 20 18.24 4.71 11.54
N GLU A 21 17.80 4.39 10.33
CA GLU A 21 16.41 4.48 9.89
C GLU A 21 15.73 3.11 10.03
N GLU A 22 14.52 3.07 10.62
CA GLU A 22 13.71 1.85 10.77
C GLU A 22 12.31 2.07 10.19
N PHE A 23 11.85 1.15 9.35
CA PHE A 23 10.47 1.11 8.88
C PHE A 23 9.62 0.24 9.80
N ARG A 24 8.45 0.75 10.18
CA ARG A 24 7.48 0.03 11.00
C ARG A 24 6.11 0.05 10.36
N VAL A 25 5.45 -1.10 10.37
CA VAL A 25 4.03 -1.18 10.00
C VAL A 25 3.22 -0.55 11.12
N GLY A 26 2.24 0.27 10.80
CA GLY A 26 1.30 0.88 11.73
C GLY A 26 -0.08 0.25 11.60
N PRO A 27 -1.15 1.06 11.59
CA PRO A 27 -2.50 0.63 11.25
C PRO A 27 -2.59 -0.16 9.94
N ILE A 28 -3.46 -1.16 9.94
CA ILE A 28 -3.85 -1.90 8.73
C ILE A 28 -5.31 -1.60 8.42
N GLU A 29 -5.62 -1.35 7.17
CA GLU A 29 -6.97 -1.28 6.62
C GLU A 29 -7.16 -2.41 5.59
N VAL A 30 -8.34 -3.04 5.63
CA VAL A 30 -8.70 -4.08 4.68
C VAL A 30 -9.95 -3.67 3.93
N ILE A 31 -9.86 -3.60 2.61
CA ILE A 31 -11.00 -3.37 1.72
C ILE A 31 -11.42 -4.74 1.17
N PRO A 32 -12.53 -5.33 1.64
CA PRO A 32 -12.97 -6.64 1.19
C PRO A 32 -13.55 -6.57 -0.23
N GLY A 33 -13.09 -7.50 -1.07
CA GLY A 33 -13.78 -7.92 -2.28
C GLY A 33 -14.74 -9.07 -2.00
N LYS A 34 -15.08 -9.85 -3.04
CA LYS A 34 -15.98 -11.00 -2.87
C LYS A 34 -15.25 -12.21 -2.29
N GLU A 35 -14.06 -12.49 -2.79
CA GLU A 35 -13.24 -13.68 -2.44
C GLU A 35 -11.78 -13.32 -2.16
N ASP A 36 -11.51 -12.03 -2.20
CA ASP A 36 -10.24 -11.34 -2.25
C ASP A 36 -10.32 -10.04 -1.43
N ALA A 37 -9.19 -9.37 -1.24
CA ALA A 37 -9.17 -8.06 -0.60
C ALA A 37 -7.95 -7.24 -1.03
N PHE A 38 -8.08 -5.92 -0.94
CA PHE A 38 -6.92 -5.06 -0.77
C PHE A 38 -6.60 -4.95 0.71
N VAL A 39 -5.31 -5.03 1.01
CA VAL A 39 -4.72 -4.83 2.33
C VAL A 39 -3.85 -3.59 2.21
N ILE A 40 -4.11 -2.61 3.07
CA ILE A 40 -3.43 -1.33 3.08
C ILE A 40 -2.72 -1.23 4.42
N ALA A 41 -1.39 -1.24 4.39
CA ALA A 41 -0.56 -1.12 5.57
C ALA A 41 0.01 0.30 5.63
N GLU A 42 -0.27 1.02 6.71
CA GLU A 42 0.50 2.23 7.01
C GLU A 42 1.93 1.82 7.35
N VAL A 43 2.92 2.50 6.79
CA VAL A 43 4.33 2.27 7.06
C VAL A 43 4.94 3.58 7.48
N TRP A 44 5.66 3.57 8.58
CA TRP A 44 6.27 4.74 9.19
C TRP A 44 7.79 4.56 9.25
N LEU A 45 8.52 5.54 8.75
CA LEU A 45 9.97 5.63 8.86
C LEU A 45 10.33 6.42 10.12
N TYR A 46 11.21 5.86 10.93
CA TYR A 46 11.73 6.49 12.14
C TYR A 46 13.23 6.77 12.00
N ASP A 47 13.66 7.94 12.47
CA ASP A 47 15.07 8.29 12.59
C ASP A 47 15.52 8.16 14.04
N TYR A 48 16.42 7.20 14.30
CA TYR A 48 16.99 6.98 15.63
C TYR A 48 18.20 7.86 15.93
N GLU A 49 18.80 8.54 14.94
CA GLU A 49 19.95 9.43 15.20
C GLU A 49 19.53 10.79 15.77
N GLY A 50 18.26 11.18 15.61
CA GLY A 50 17.64 12.22 16.44
C GLY A 50 17.74 11.92 17.95
N MET A 51 18.04 10.67 18.32
CA MET A 51 18.37 10.25 19.68
C MET A 51 19.88 10.37 19.92
N CYS A 52 20.36 11.61 20.02
CA CYS A 52 21.58 12.01 20.74
C CYS A 52 22.82 11.09 20.58
N PRO A 53 23.66 11.29 19.55
CA PRO A 53 25.01 10.73 19.56
C PRO A 53 25.87 11.51 20.56
N GLY A 54 25.87 11.09 21.83
CA GLY A 54 26.71 11.70 22.86
C GLY A 54 26.09 11.69 24.25
N ASN A 55 26.99 11.67 25.25
CA ASN A 55 26.70 11.54 26.67
C ASN A 55 26.12 12.83 27.30
N TYR A 56 25.16 13.50 26.65
CA TYR A 56 24.52 14.72 27.16
C TYR A 56 23.09 14.46 27.60
N GLN A 57 22.91 14.56 28.92
CA GLN A 57 21.81 13.96 29.66
C GLN A 57 20.59 14.88 29.89
N ILE A 58 20.36 15.94 29.09
CA ILE A 58 19.40 16.99 29.53
C ILE A 58 18.27 17.34 28.56
N THR A 59 18.30 17.04 27.26
CA THR A 59 17.13 17.32 26.39
C THR A 59 17.05 16.42 25.14
N CYS A 60 17.04 15.10 25.32
CA CYS A 60 16.66 14.19 24.24
C CYS A 60 15.14 14.00 24.32
N PRO A 61 14.35 14.27 23.26
CA PRO A 61 12.94 13.94 23.30
C PRO A 61 12.79 12.42 23.51
N GLU A 62 12.08 12.01 24.56
CA GLU A 62 11.79 10.60 24.87
C GLU A 62 10.88 9.92 23.81
N LEU A 63 10.51 10.65 22.75
CA LEU A 63 9.49 10.30 21.79
C LEU A 63 10.12 10.12 20.40
N LEU A 64 10.05 8.89 19.90
CA LEU A 64 10.30 8.58 18.48
C LEU A 64 9.13 9.13 17.67
N TYR A 65 9.33 10.27 17.01
CA TYR A 65 8.40 10.77 16.01
C TYR A 65 8.75 10.17 14.65
N PRO A 66 7.75 9.66 13.90
CA PRO A 66 8.01 9.23 12.54
C PRO A 66 8.43 10.43 11.68
N ILE A 67 9.46 10.24 10.86
CA ILE A 67 9.96 11.27 9.94
C ILE A 67 9.22 11.27 8.60
N SER A 68 8.70 10.12 8.19
CA SER A 68 7.82 9.99 7.04
C SER A 68 6.87 8.82 7.23
N GLY A 69 5.78 8.82 6.47
CA GLY A 69 4.88 7.68 6.40
C GLY A 69 4.34 7.51 4.98
N GLN A 70 4.06 6.27 4.62
CA GLN A 70 3.49 5.89 3.33
C GLN A 70 2.41 4.81 3.52
N LEU A 71 1.56 4.62 2.53
CA LEU A 71 0.68 3.45 2.44
C LEU A 71 1.29 2.44 1.51
N ASP A 72 1.43 1.21 1.99
CA ASP A 72 1.78 0.08 1.16
C ASP A 72 0.55 -0.76 0.89
N ILE A 73 0.40 -1.05 -0.39
CA ILE A 73 -0.80 -1.64 -0.94
C ILE A 73 -0.45 -3.06 -1.31
N TYR A 74 -1.24 -3.98 -0.77
CA TYR A 74 -1.15 -5.38 -1.06
C TYR A 74 -2.49 -5.88 -1.56
N TYR A 75 -2.44 -6.90 -2.40
CA TYR A 75 -3.62 -7.65 -2.76
C TYR A 75 -3.55 -9.06 -2.19
N PHE A 76 -4.67 -9.49 -1.61
CA PHE A 76 -4.87 -10.83 -1.10
C PHE A 76 -5.82 -11.62 -2.01
N ASP A 77 -5.34 -12.70 -2.62
CA ASP A 77 -6.10 -13.53 -3.57
C ASP A 77 -6.98 -14.62 -2.91
N GLY A 78 -7.07 -14.59 -1.59
CA GLY A 78 -7.71 -15.66 -0.82
C GLY A 78 -6.75 -16.77 -0.36
N LYS A 79 -5.46 -16.67 -0.67
CA LYS A 79 -4.40 -17.61 -0.23
C LYS A 79 -3.07 -16.90 0.10
N ASN A 80 -2.64 -15.97 -0.74
CA ASN A 80 -1.35 -15.29 -0.71
C ASN A 80 -1.55 -13.77 -0.76
N LEU A 81 -0.57 -13.06 -0.22
CA LEU A 81 -0.49 -11.61 -0.23
C LEU A 81 0.57 -11.19 -1.26
N PHE A 82 0.26 -10.22 -2.09
CA PHE A 82 1.13 -9.76 -3.16
C PHE A 82 1.26 -8.24 -3.14
N TYR A 83 2.47 -7.74 -3.37
CA TYR A 83 2.73 -6.30 -3.39
C TYR A 83 2.18 -5.65 -4.67
N VAL A 84 1.45 -4.55 -4.48
CA VAL A 84 0.84 -3.75 -5.56
C VAL A 84 1.67 -2.50 -5.83
N GLY A 85 2.03 -1.77 -4.77
CA GLY A 85 2.73 -0.50 -4.84
C GLY A 85 2.54 0.31 -3.57
N LYS A 86 2.94 1.58 -3.63
CA LYS A 86 2.82 2.51 -2.51
C LYS A 86 2.20 3.86 -2.88
N SER A 87 1.71 4.56 -1.88
CA SER A 87 1.36 5.98 -1.90
C SER A 87 2.15 6.69 -0.81
N GLU A 88 2.77 7.82 -1.12
CA GLU A 88 3.63 8.55 -0.17
C GLU A 88 2.81 9.25 0.94
N TYR A 89 1.49 9.04 1.00
CA TYR A 89 0.59 9.72 1.93
C TYR A 89 -0.35 8.76 2.67
N VAL A 90 -0.14 8.62 3.98
CA VAL A 90 -0.84 7.70 4.90
C VAL A 90 -2.37 7.84 4.98
N ARG A 91 -2.99 8.86 4.37
CA ARG A 91 -4.44 9.11 4.47
C ARG A 91 -5.22 8.90 3.17
N ASN A 92 -4.54 8.53 2.09
CA ASN A 92 -5.13 8.55 0.76
C ASN A 92 -5.15 7.16 0.17
N ILE A 93 -6.25 6.46 0.42
CA ILE A 93 -6.50 5.12 -0.12
C ILE A 93 -6.46 5.19 -1.66
N PRO A 94 -5.45 4.60 -2.33
CA PRO A 94 -5.27 4.74 -3.77
C PRO A 94 -5.97 3.62 -4.54
N VAL A 95 -6.79 2.80 -3.89
CA VAL A 95 -7.37 1.60 -4.48
C VAL A 95 -8.84 1.44 -4.17
N ALA A 96 -9.58 0.85 -5.11
CA ALA A 96 -10.96 0.44 -4.89
C ALA A 96 -11.37 -0.72 -5.79
N PHE A 97 -12.18 -1.63 -5.26
CA PHE A 97 -12.98 -2.53 -6.08
C PHE A 97 -14.07 -1.74 -6.79
N VAL A 98 -14.43 -2.16 -8.01
CA VAL A 98 -15.59 -1.65 -8.73
C VAL A 98 -16.81 -2.52 -8.40
N PRO A 99 -17.81 -2.01 -7.65
CA PRO A 99 -19.02 -2.75 -7.36
C PRO A 99 -19.81 -3.10 -8.64
N LYS A 100 -20.70 -4.09 -8.52
CA LYS A 100 -21.65 -4.39 -9.60
C LYS A 100 -22.58 -3.20 -9.84
N ASN A 101 -22.99 -3.02 -11.08
CA ASN A 101 -23.95 -2.00 -11.52
C ASN A 101 -23.43 -0.55 -11.46
N MET A 102 -22.12 -0.35 -11.33
CA MET A 102 -21.56 0.98 -11.51
C MET A 102 -21.67 1.43 -12.96
N LEU A 103 -22.20 2.63 -13.17
CA LEU A 103 -22.53 3.14 -14.49
C LEU A 103 -21.27 3.42 -15.29
N GLY A 104 -21.21 2.82 -16.47
CA GLY A 104 -20.09 3.00 -17.37
C GLY A 104 -18.78 2.42 -16.83
N LEU A 105 -18.81 1.43 -15.92
CA LEU A 105 -17.61 0.72 -15.44
C LEU A 105 -17.63 -0.77 -15.81
N TYR A 106 -16.45 -1.40 -15.85
CA TYR A 106 -16.33 -2.86 -15.96
C TYR A 106 -16.67 -3.51 -14.61
N ASN A 107 -17.61 -4.43 -14.58
CA ASN A 107 -17.87 -5.24 -13.39
C ASN A 107 -16.65 -6.12 -13.06
N ASP A 108 -16.53 -6.53 -11.80
CA ASP A 108 -15.50 -7.48 -11.32
C ASP A 108 -14.07 -7.01 -11.68
N SER A 109 -13.82 -5.73 -11.44
CA SER A 109 -12.57 -5.04 -11.74
C SER A 109 -12.16 -4.14 -10.56
N TRP A 110 -10.96 -3.57 -10.61
CA TRP A 110 -10.50 -2.60 -9.62
C TRP A 110 -9.69 -1.48 -10.26
N ILE A 111 -9.69 -0.34 -9.57
CA ILE A 111 -8.92 0.84 -9.93
C ILE A 111 -7.80 1.00 -8.90
N VAL A 112 -6.59 1.27 -9.39
CA VAL A 112 -5.40 1.48 -8.57
C VAL A 112 -4.70 2.75 -9.05
N VAL A 113 -4.41 3.66 -8.13
CA VAL A 113 -3.50 4.78 -8.35
C VAL A 113 -2.13 4.37 -7.81
N VAL A 114 -1.14 4.38 -8.69
CA VAL A 114 0.24 4.01 -8.34
C VAL A 114 1.09 5.26 -8.35
N ASN A 115 1.95 5.41 -7.33
CA ASN A 115 2.87 6.54 -7.18
C ASN A 115 2.13 7.88 -7.31
N ASP A 116 0.95 7.96 -6.70
CA ASP A 116 0.13 9.16 -6.56
C ASP A 116 -0.27 9.88 -7.86
N SER A 117 -0.11 9.26 -9.03
CA SER A 117 -0.29 9.94 -10.32
C SER A 117 -0.88 9.06 -11.42
N LYS A 118 -0.48 7.79 -11.50
CA LYS A 118 -0.90 6.90 -12.61
C LYS A 118 -2.13 6.12 -12.21
N VAL A 119 -3.22 6.26 -12.97
CA VAL A 119 -4.48 5.57 -12.69
C VAL A 119 -4.62 4.38 -13.62
N PHE A 120 -4.62 3.19 -13.03
CA PHE A 120 -4.75 1.93 -13.74
C PHE A 120 -6.07 1.25 -13.46
N TRP A 121 -6.54 0.51 -14.47
CA TRP A 121 -7.69 -0.36 -14.35
C TRP A 121 -7.29 -1.79 -14.66
N PHE A 122 -7.63 -2.70 -13.77
CA PHE A 122 -7.37 -4.13 -13.91
C PHE A 122 -8.65 -4.95 -13.75
N ASN A 123 -8.67 -6.12 -14.35
CA ASN A 123 -9.69 -7.13 -14.06
C ASN A 123 -9.26 -8.00 -12.86
N LYS A 124 -10.19 -8.84 -12.36
CA LYS A 124 -9.95 -9.81 -11.27
C LYS A 124 -8.80 -10.83 -11.53
N ARG A 125 -8.23 -10.88 -12.74
CA ARG A 125 -7.13 -11.78 -13.13
C ARG A 125 -5.81 -11.06 -13.35
N TRP A 126 -5.61 -9.89 -12.74
CA TRP A 126 -4.35 -9.13 -12.84
C TRP A 126 -4.05 -8.56 -14.21
N LYS A 127 -4.95 -8.72 -15.18
CA LYS A 127 -4.74 -8.18 -16.50
C LYS A 127 -5.14 -6.72 -16.49
N CYS A 128 -4.16 -5.87 -16.78
CA CYS A 128 -4.43 -4.47 -17.07
C CYS A 128 -5.42 -4.38 -18.20
N ILE A 129 -6.54 -3.73 -17.93
CA ILE A 129 -7.56 -3.41 -18.92
C ILE A 129 -7.10 -2.15 -19.68
N LYS A 130 -6.71 -1.11 -18.94
CA LYS A 130 -6.37 0.20 -19.50
C LYS A 130 -5.64 1.09 -18.48
N THR A 131 -4.77 1.96 -18.95
CA THR A 131 -4.37 3.19 -18.22
C THR A 131 -5.46 4.24 -18.43
N LEU A 132 -6.10 4.68 -17.34
CA LEU A 132 -7.18 5.67 -17.37
C LEU A 132 -6.67 7.10 -17.57
N GLY A 133 -5.41 7.34 -17.21
CA GLY A 133 -4.70 8.58 -17.45
C GLY A 133 -3.71 8.88 -16.33
N TYR A 134 -3.26 10.13 -16.32
CA TYR A 134 -2.32 10.67 -15.35
C TYR A 134 -2.99 11.84 -14.63
N LEU A 135 -2.88 11.86 -13.32
CA LEU A 135 -3.24 13.00 -12.49
C LEU A 135 -1.94 13.74 -12.15
N ASN A 136 -1.91 15.05 -12.40
CA ASN A 136 -0.81 15.91 -11.96
C ASN A 136 -1.08 16.28 -10.50
N ALA A 137 -0.90 15.30 -9.62
CA ALA A 137 -1.35 15.35 -8.24
C ALA A 137 -0.19 15.24 -7.27
N SER A 138 -0.26 15.99 -6.18
CA SER A 138 0.53 15.68 -4.99
C SER A 138 -0.04 14.44 -4.30
N THR A 139 -1.36 14.24 -4.36
CA THR A 139 -2.07 13.21 -3.62
C THR A 139 -3.39 12.85 -4.31
N VAL A 140 -3.72 11.55 -4.36
CA VAL A 140 -4.99 11.08 -4.94
C VAL A 140 -5.70 10.13 -4.00
N ARG A 141 -7.00 10.37 -3.79
CA ARG A 141 -7.89 9.47 -3.04
C ARG A 141 -8.99 8.94 -3.94
N ILE A 142 -9.25 7.62 -3.88
CA ILE A 142 -10.42 7.04 -4.53
C ILE A 142 -11.62 7.07 -3.60
N VAL A 143 -12.76 7.55 -4.11
CA VAL A 143 -14.06 7.52 -3.42
C VAL A 143 -15.08 6.78 -4.25
N VAL A 144 -15.64 5.71 -3.67
CA VAL A 144 -16.73 4.94 -4.26
C VAL A 144 -18.06 5.53 -3.81
N SER A 145 -18.82 6.15 -4.73
CA SER A 145 -20.13 6.75 -4.45
C SER A 145 -21.10 6.34 -5.56
N PRO A 146 -21.74 5.16 -5.42
CA PRO A 146 -22.63 4.60 -6.42
C PRO A 146 -23.67 5.61 -6.92
N PRO A 147 -23.90 5.68 -8.24
CA PRO A 147 -23.47 4.70 -9.25
C PRO A 147 -22.07 4.98 -9.86
N TYR A 148 -21.26 5.84 -9.24
CA TYR A 148 -19.99 6.30 -9.80
C TYR A 148 -18.78 6.06 -8.89
N ILE A 149 -17.59 6.19 -9.47
CA ILE A 149 -16.33 6.26 -8.73
C ILE A 149 -15.71 7.62 -9.02
N TYR A 150 -15.25 8.27 -7.96
CA TYR A 150 -14.58 9.55 -8.01
C TYR A 150 -13.12 9.42 -7.60
N LEU A 151 -12.25 10.17 -8.28
CA LEU A 151 -10.87 10.39 -7.87
C LEU A 151 -10.79 11.82 -7.38
N ILE A 152 -10.38 11.98 -6.12
CA ILE A 152 -10.16 13.27 -5.50
C ILE A 152 -8.67 13.55 -5.62
N ASN A 153 -8.33 14.48 -6.51
CA ASN A 153 -6.99 15.00 -6.68
C ASN A 153 -6.80 16.19 -5.71
N ILE A 154 -5.82 16.06 -4.82
CA ILE A 154 -5.47 17.07 -3.81
C ILE A 154 -4.08 17.59 -4.15
N THR A 155 -4.00 18.87 -4.51
CA THR A 155 -2.75 19.57 -4.82
C THR A 155 -2.37 20.49 -3.66
N SER A 156 -1.06 20.73 -3.47
CA SER A 156 -0.55 21.69 -2.48
C SER A 156 -0.89 23.14 -2.85
N GLU A 157 -1.15 23.40 -4.13
CA GLU A 157 -1.48 24.69 -4.70
C GLU A 157 -2.84 24.57 -5.40
N GLU A 158 -3.86 25.30 -4.91
CA GLU A 158 -5.21 25.45 -5.51
C GLU A 158 -6.16 24.22 -5.48
N PRO A 159 -7.46 24.34 -5.85
CA PRO A 159 -8.57 23.62 -5.20
C PRO A 159 -8.60 22.11 -5.49
N ILE A 160 -9.17 21.35 -4.55
CA ILE A 160 -9.49 19.93 -4.69
C ILE A 160 -10.22 19.69 -6.01
N GLU A 161 -9.60 18.93 -6.91
CA GLU A 161 -10.22 18.55 -8.17
C GLU A 161 -10.87 17.18 -8.02
N ILE A 162 -12.07 17.04 -8.56
CA ILE A 162 -12.82 15.79 -8.50
C ILE A 162 -12.98 15.28 -9.92
N TYR A 163 -12.62 14.03 -10.14
CA TYR A 163 -12.76 13.35 -11.41
C TYR A 163 -13.73 12.19 -11.28
N LYS A 164 -14.72 12.12 -12.16
CA LYS A 164 -15.57 10.95 -12.34
C LYS A 164 -14.90 9.96 -13.28
N VAL A 165 -14.87 8.69 -12.90
CA VAL A 165 -14.30 7.61 -13.73
C VAL A 165 -15.39 6.94 -14.55
N ASN A 166 -15.09 6.65 -15.82
CA ASN A 166 -15.87 5.73 -16.65
C ASN A 166 -14.94 4.88 -17.56
N LYS A 167 -15.51 3.96 -18.36
CA LYS A 167 -14.82 3.07 -19.31
C LYS A 167 -13.87 3.78 -20.26
N THR A 168 -14.13 5.04 -20.57
CA THR A 168 -13.37 5.82 -21.56
C THR A 168 -12.21 6.60 -20.92
N GLY A 169 -12.33 7.03 -19.66
CA GLY A 169 -11.30 7.82 -18.99
C GLY A 169 -11.77 8.46 -17.68
N MET A 170 -11.06 9.51 -17.28
CA MET A 170 -11.34 10.34 -16.10
C MET A 170 -11.86 11.71 -16.57
N PHE A 171 -12.94 12.19 -15.96
CA PHE A 171 -13.61 13.43 -16.37
C PHE A 171 -13.76 14.34 -15.16
N ARG A 172 -13.20 15.54 -15.23
CA ARG A 172 -13.36 16.54 -14.16
C ARG A 172 -14.83 16.88 -13.96
N VAL A 173 -15.25 16.98 -12.70
CA VAL A 173 -16.61 17.38 -12.31
C VAL A 173 -16.55 18.49 -11.27
N ASN A 174 -17.55 19.39 -11.32
CA ASN A 174 -17.71 20.49 -10.36
C ASN A 174 -18.86 20.23 -9.38
N GLU A 175 -19.31 18.99 -9.26
CA GLU A 175 -20.43 18.60 -8.39
C GLU A 175 -19.95 18.38 -6.95
N PRO A 176 -20.72 18.80 -5.94
CA PRO A 176 -20.44 18.41 -4.56
C PRO A 176 -20.52 16.88 -4.45
N LEU A 177 -19.46 16.25 -3.92
CA LEU A 177 -19.48 14.83 -3.62
C LEU A 177 -20.64 14.54 -2.67
N HIS A 178 -21.67 13.84 -3.18
CA HIS A 178 -22.61 13.18 -2.29
C HIS A 178 -21.80 12.24 -1.40
N SER A 179 -22.06 12.32 -0.08
CA SER A 179 -21.25 11.70 0.96
C SER A 179 -20.81 10.30 0.54
N PRO A 180 -19.51 9.96 0.69
CA PRO A 180 -19.01 8.65 0.31
C PRO A 180 -19.90 7.59 0.93
N ILE A 181 -20.46 6.70 0.10
CA ILE A 181 -21.12 5.51 0.64
C ILE A 181 -19.98 4.67 1.17
N ASN A 182 -19.82 4.69 2.50
CA ASN A 182 -18.89 3.80 3.15
C ASN A 182 -19.51 2.40 3.00
N TRP A 183 -18.99 1.61 2.06
CA TRP A 183 -19.33 0.19 1.92
C TRP A 183 -18.67 -0.59 3.06
N THR A 184 -18.90 -0.15 4.30
CA THR A 184 -18.52 -0.92 5.47
C THR A 184 -19.61 -1.95 5.63
N LEU A 185 -19.35 -3.18 5.16
CA LEU A 185 -20.01 -4.33 5.75
C LEU A 185 -19.71 -4.22 7.25
N SER A 186 -20.74 -3.97 8.05
CA SER A 186 -20.60 -3.76 9.49
C SER A 186 -20.22 -5.09 10.12
N VAL A 187 -18.92 -5.37 10.13
CA VAL A 187 -18.36 -6.55 10.78
C VAL A 187 -18.08 -6.17 12.23
N ARG A 188 -18.84 -6.76 13.14
CA ARG A 188 -18.58 -6.67 14.57
C ARG A 188 -17.57 -7.73 14.96
N VAL A 189 -16.57 -7.31 15.72
CA VAL A 189 -15.55 -8.16 16.33
C VAL A 189 -15.66 -8.00 17.83
N GLU A 190 -15.77 -9.10 18.55
CA GLU A 190 -15.94 -9.10 20.01
C GLU A 190 -15.36 -10.37 20.62
N VAL A 191 -14.63 -10.25 21.73
CA VAL A 191 -14.18 -11.41 22.49
C VAL A 191 -15.31 -11.86 23.43
N LYS A 192 -15.76 -13.11 23.29
CA LYS A 192 -16.74 -13.76 24.18
C LYS A 192 -16.16 -15.02 24.79
N GLY A 193 -15.71 -14.92 26.02
CA GLY A 193 -15.05 -16.00 26.73
C GLY A 193 -13.74 -16.41 26.03
N GLU A 194 -13.65 -17.66 25.60
CA GLU A 194 -12.46 -18.21 24.94
C GLU A 194 -12.41 -17.99 23.41
N PHE A 195 -13.40 -17.30 22.83
CA PHE A 195 -13.51 -17.07 21.39
C PHE A 195 -13.54 -15.58 21.04
N LEU A 196 -12.89 -15.23 19.94
CA LEU A 196 -13.15 -14.01 19.19
C LEU A 196 -14.31 -14.28 18.22
N GLU A 197 -15.43 -13.59 18.40
CA GLU A 197 -16.58 -13.64 17.53
C GLU A 197 -16.51 -12.54 16.46
N VAL A 198 -16.61 -12.95 15.21
CA VAL A 198 -16.67 -12.05 14.05
C VAL A 198 -18.01 -12.24 13.36
N THR A 199 -18.82 -11.18 13.27
CA THR A 199 -20.17 -11.27 12.69
C THR A 199 -20.50 -10.13 11.75
N ASP A 200 -21.16 -10.43 10.64
CA ASP A 200 -21.75 -9.45 9.70
C ASP A 200 -23.28 -9.33 9.86
N GLY A 201 -23.83 -9.86 10.96
CA GLY A 201 -25.27 -9.92 11.21
C GLY A 201 -26.00 -11.10 10.55
N VAL A 202 -25.36 -11.80 9.60
CA VAL A 202 -25.91 -13.02 8.98
C VAL A 202 -25.13 -14.25 9.43
N LYS A 203 -23.81 -14.13 9.52
CA LYS A 203 -22.89 -15.18 9.91
C LYS A 203 -22.12 -14.78 11.15
N THR A 204 -21.72 -15.78 11.92
CA THR A 204 -20.83 -15.62 13.06
C THR A 204 -19.70 -16.63 12.96
N PHE A 205 -18.47 -16.14 12.99
CA PHE A 205 -17.27 -16.95 13.08
C PHE A 205 -16.77 -16.91 14.52
N ARG A 206 -16.41 -18.07 15.07
CA ARG A 206 -15.82 -18.18 16.41
C ARG A 206 -14.40 -18.66 16.24
N ILE A 207 -13.43 -17.79 16.52
CA ILE A 207 -12.01 -18.07 16.37
C ILE A 207 -11.43 -18.20 17.79
N PRO A 208 -10.82 -19.35 18.15
CA PRO A 208 -10.26 -19.53 19.49
C PRO A 208 -9.19 -18.48 19.81
N VAL A 209 -9.32 -17.80 20.95
CA VAL A 209 -8.40 -16.73 21.38
C VAL A 209 -6.99 -17.27 21.60
N ASP A 210 -6.84 -18.51 22.08
CA ASP A 210 -5.54 -19.17 22.27
C ASP A 210 -4.79 -19.38 20.94
N LYS A 211 -5.50 -19.56 19.82
CA LYS A 211 -4.90 -19.64 18.48
C LYS A 211 -4.42 -18.26 18.01
N ILE A 212 -5.14 -17.20 18.35
CA ILE A 212 -4.81 -15.82 17.98
C ILE A 212 -3.65 -15.31 18.83
N ALA A 213 -3.68 -15.54 20.14
CA ALA A 213 -2.69 -15.06 21.11
C ALA A 213 -1.26 -15.50 20.82
N LYS A 214 -1.06 -16.60 20.08
CA LYS A 214 0.27 -17.04 19.61
C LYS A 214 0.97 -16.03 18.70
N TYR A 215 0.23 -15.08 18.13
CA TYR A 215 0.73 -14.09 17.19
C TYR A 215 0.87 -12.69 17.79
N TYR A 216 0.46 -12.48 19.04
CA TYR A 216 0.52 -11.18 19.72
C TYR A 216 1.35 -11.32 21.00
N LYS A 217 2.24 -10.35 21.26
CA LYS A 217 3.00 -10.31 22.52
C LYS A 217 2.11 -9.91 23.70
N VAL A 218 1.17 -9.00 23.47
CA VAL A 218 0.22 -8.48 24.45
C VAL A 218 -1.15 -9.08 24.13
N ARG A 219 -1.79 -9.73 25.10
CA ARG A 219 -3.06 -10.44 24.86
C ARG A 219 -4.20 -9.45 24.60
N GLU A 220 -4.08 -8.27 25.19
CA GLU A 220 -5.05 -7.20 25.13
C GLU A 220 -5.19 -6.63 23.70
N ASP A 221 -4.15 -6.73 22.88
CA ASP A 221 -4.19 -6.36 21.44
C ASP A 221 -5.31 -7.10 20.68
N ILE A 222 -5.71 -8.28 21.14
CA ILE A 222 -6.79 -9.07 20.54
C ILE A 222 -8.13 -8.34 20.61
N TYR A 223 -8.38 -7.55 21.67
CA TYR A 223 -9.63 -6.78 21.82
C TYR A 223 -9.72 -5.60 20.84
N HIS A 224 -8.59 -5.19 20.26
CA HIS A 224 -8.50 -4.10 19.32
C HIS A 224 -8.58 -4.55 17.86
N LEU A 225 -8.62 -5.87 17.62
CA LEU A 225 -8.71 -6.41 16.27
C LEU A 225 -10.00 -6.02 15.57
N LYS A 226 -9.86 -5.77 14.28
CA LYS A 226 -10.95 -5.69 13.32
C LYS A 226 -10.87 -6.87 12.38
N ALA A 227 -11.96 -7.05 11.65
CA ALA A 227 -12.09 -8.17 10.75
C ALA A 227 -12.79 -7.77 9.46
N ALA A 228 -12.36 -8.41 8.38
CA ALA A 228 -13.05 -8.41 7.10
C ALA A 228 -13.45 -9.85 6.79
N ILE A 229 -14.74 -10.08 6.51
CA ILE A 229 -15.21 -11.38 6.02
C ILE A 229 -15.00 -11.42 4.51
N ILE A 230 -14.27 -12.43 4.05
CA ILE A 230 -13.91 -12.62 2.65
C ILE A 230 -14.44 -13.98 2.19
N GLY A 231 -15.15 -14.00 1.06
CA GLY A 231 -15.74 -15.23 0.55
C GLY A 231 -16.77 -15.84 1.48
N LYS A 232 -17.02 -17.14 1.32
CA LYS A 232 -18.11 -17.80 2.05
C LYS A 232 -17.80 -18.03 3.54
N ASN A 233 -16.55 -18.36 3.87
CA ASN A 233 -16.14 -18.83 5.21
C ASN A 233 -14.75 -18.35 5.66
N LYS A 234 -14.28 -17.18 5.19
CA LYS A 234 -12.93 -16.73 5.48
C LYS A 234 -12.93 -15.37 6.14
N VAL A 235 -11.96 -15.14 7.02
CA VAL A 235 -11.82 -13.89 7.78
C VAL A 235 -10.38 -13.42 7.72
N LEU A 236 -10.16 -12.15 7.39
CA LEU A 236 -8.91 -11.47 7.71
C LEU A 236 -9.10 -10.72 9.01
N LEU A 237 -8.29 -11.02 10.01
CA LEU A 237 -8.14 -10.24 11.23
C LEU A 237 -6.95 -9.30 11.06
N TYR A 238 -7.13 -8.05 11.46
CA TYR A 238 -6.12 -7.01 11.31
C TYR A 238 -6.20 -6.01 12.46
N TYR A 239 -5.10 -5.33 12.71
CA TYR A 239 -4.98 -4.34 13.78
C TYR A 239 -5.06 -2.92 13.19
N PRO A 240 -6.15 -2.17 13.41
CA PRO A 240 -6.36 -0.87 12.76
C PRO A 240 -5.80 0.30 13.58
N TYR A 241 -5.24 0.05 14.77
CA TYR A 241 -4.81 1.11 15.68
C TYR A 241 -3.29 1.26 15.65
N ASN A 242 -2.84 2.39 16.16
CA ASN A 242 -1.41 2.63 16.34
C ASN A 242 -0.90 1.75 17.49
N HIS A 243 -0.21 0.67 17.16
CA HIS A 243 0.33 -0.31 18.11
C HIS A 243 1.71 0.05 18.66
N HIS A 244 2.16 1.30 18.44
CA HIS A 244 3.41 1.77 19.03
C HIS A 244 3.27 2.11 20.53
N PHE A 245 2.05 2.10 21.06
CA PHE A 245 1.74 2.43 22.45
C PHE A 245 0.96 1.31 23.14
N ASP A 246 1.29 1.04 24.40
CA ASP A 246 0.50 0.18 25.28
C ASP A 246 -0.78 0.88 25.77
N GLU A 247 -1.59 0.19 26.58
CA GLU A 247 -2.86 0.71 27.12
C GLU A 247 -2.70 2.00 27.94
N ASN A 248 -1.52 2.24 28.49
CA ASN A 248 -1.18 3.44 29.24
C ASN A 248 -0.61 4.56 28.36
N LYS A 249 -0.66 4.38 27.04
CA LYS A 249 -0.02 5.25 26.04
C LYS A 249 1.50 5.31 26.20
N THR A 250 2.10 4.28 26.79
CA THR A 250 3.55 4.15 26.92
C THR A 250 4.10 3.49 25.67
N GLN A 251 5.20 4.01 25.14
CA GLN A 251 5.80 3.46 23.94
C GLN A 251 6.37 2.06 24.17
N ILE A 252 6.06 1.12 23.28
CA ILE A 252 6.57 -0.26 23.34
C ILE A 252 8.01 -0.30 22.81
N LYS A 253 8.98 -0.63 23.69
CA LYS A 253 10.42 -0.69 23.36
C LYS A 253 10.78 -1.84 22.41
N GLU A 254 10.13 -2.99 22.56
CA GLU A 254 10.32 -4.15 21.67
C GLU A 254 9.13 -4.35 20.76
N PHE A 255 9.20 -3.69 19.61
CA PHE A 255 8.18 -3.78 18.59
C PHE A 255 8.21 -5.16 17.90
N SER A 256 7.06 -5.80 17.74
CA SER A 256 6.87 -6.94 16.85
C SER A 256 5.90 -6.52 15.75
N GLU A 257 6.31 -6.68 14.49
CA GLU A 257 5.42 -6.47 13.34
C GLU A 257 4.12 -7.24 13.55
N ILE A 258 2.98 -6.54 13.58
CA ILE A 258 1.68 -7.19 13.75
C ILE A 258 1.30 -7.89 12.44
N PRO A 259 1.11 -9.22 12.44
CA PRO A 259 0.68 -9.92 11.24
C PRO A 259 -0.82 -9.71 11.00
N ILE A 260 -1.20 -9.83 9.73
CA ILE A 260 -2.61 -10.04 9.36
C ILE A 260 -2.88 -11.52 9.53
N LEU A 261 -3.98 -11.88 10.20
CA LEU A 261 -4.31 -13.29 10.41
C LEU A 261 -5.44 -13.68 9.48
N TYR A 262 -5.18 -14.68 8.64
CA TYR A 262 -6.17 -15.27 7.76
C TYR A 262 -6.73 -16.55 8.37
N TYR A 263 -8.04 -16.55 8.62
CA TYR A 263 -8.79 -17.70 9.08
C TYR A 263 -9.62 -18.27 7.94
N ASP A 264 -9.44 -19.56 7.60
CA ASP A 264 -10.17 -20.23 6.52
C ASP A 264 -11.41 -21.00 7.00
N GLY A 265 -11.76 -20.84 8.28
CA GLY A 265 -12.82 -21.60 8.95
C GLY A 265 -12.27 -22.69 9.86
N TRP A 266 -11.04 -23.19 9.63
CA TRP A 266 -10.43 -24.28 10.41
C TRP A 266 -9.02 -23.93 10.92
N ARG A 267 -8.22 -23.25 10.10
CA ARG A 267 -6.82 -22.92 10.34
C ARG A 267 -6.62 -21.41 10.34
N LEU A 268 -5.67 -20.96 11.15
CA LEU A 268 -5.21 -19.58 11.22
C LEU A 268 -3.79 -19.50 10.64
N LYS A 269 -3.61 -18.67 9.63
CA LYS A 269 -2.33 -18.41 8.96
C LYS A 269 -1.97 -16.94 9.15
N ALA A 270 -0.75 -16.67 9.61
CA ALA A 270 -0.20 -15.32 9.56
C ALA A 270 0.21 -14.97 8.13
N LEU A 271 -0.22 -13.80 7.68
CA LEU A 271 0.21 -13.11 6.47
C LEU A 271 0.96 -11.88 6.95
N ILE A 272 2.24 -11.78 6.59
CA ILE A 272 3.07 -10.63 6.98
C ILE A 272 3.25 -9.78 5.72
N PRO A 273 2.76 -8.53 5.70
CA PRO A 273 3.00 -7.60 4.60
C PRO A 273 4.50 -7.43 4.29
N TYR A 274 5.35 -7.52 5.32
CA TYR A 274 6.80 -7.44 5.20
C TYR A 274 7.49 -8.70 5.70
N ASN A 275 8.64 -9.01 5.11
CA ASN A 275 9.55 -9.97 5.74
C ASN A 275 10.57 -9.15 6.54
N PRO A 276 10.74 -9.39 7.86
CA PRO A 276 11.73 -8.71 8.68
C PRO A 276 13.15 -8.72 8.09
N LYS A 277 13.49 -9.75 7.31
CA LYS A 277 14.78 -9.85 6.59
C LYS A 277 15.00 -8.76 5.54
N PHE A 278 13.94 -8.12 5.06
CA PHE A 278 13.99 -7.09 4.01
C PHE A 278 13.69 -5.68 4.53
N THR A 279 13.39 -5.53 5.83
CA THR A 279 13.04 -4.25 6.46
C THR A 279 14.11 -3.73 7.43
N TRP A 280 15.02 -4.59 7.89
CA TRP A 280 16.08 -4.19 8.82
C TRP A 280 17.30 -3.59 8.09
N GLY A 281 17.46 -2.27 8.24
CA GLY A 281 18.58 -1.49 7.72
C GLY A 281 18.21 -0.64 6.50
N VAL A 282 18.10 0.67 6.71
CA VAL A 282 18.12 1.85 5.80
C VAL A 282 17.30 1.82 4.49
N ASN A 283 16.93 0.69 3.87
CA ASN A 283 16.08 0.67 2.67
C ASN A 283 15.34 -0.67 2.51
N VAL A 284 14.01 -0.60 2.40
CA VAL A 284 13.20 -1.77 2.02
C VAL A 284 13.43 -2.10 0.55
N ASP A 285 13.96 -3.30 0.27
CA ASP A 285 14.16 -3.77 -1.10
C ASP A 285 12.89 -4.43 -1.66
N TYR A 286 11.99 -3.60 -2.19
CA TYR A 286 10.74 -4.04 -2.80
C TYR A 286 10.93 -4.99 -4.00
N SER A 287 12.13 -5.13 -4.58
CA SER A 287 12.36 -6.02 -5.72
C SER A 287 12.25 -7.50 -5.34
N LYS A 288 12.37 -7.81 -4.04
CA LYS A 288 12.31 -9.17 -3.49
C LYS A 288 10.91 -9.61 -3.06
N MET A 289 9.91 -8.75 -3.21
CA MET A 289 8.52 -9.07 -2.89
C MET A 289 7.83 -9.74 -4.08
N ASP A 290 6.92 -10.68 -3.80
CA ASP A 290 6.04 -11.22 -4.82
C ASP A 290 5.10 -10.10 -5.30
N ARG A 291 5.30 -9.66 -6.55
CA ARG A 291 4.56 -8.57 -7.15
C ARG A 291 3.42 -9.10 -8.01
N VAL A 292 2.29 -8.42 -7.89
CA VAL A 292 1.14 -8.65 -8.76
C VAL A 292 1.37 -8.11 -10.18
N PHE A 293 2.08 -6.98 -10.26
CA PHE A 293 2.16 -6.19 -11.47
C PHE A 293 3.57 -6.19 -12.02
N ASP A 294 3.69 -6.73 -13.22
CA ASP A 294 4.70 -6.26 -14.15
C ASP A 294 4.01 -5.17 -15.00
N TYR A 295 4.43 -3.92 -14.84
CA TYR A 295 3.91 -2.75 -15.56
C TYR A 295 4.01 -2.77 -17.11
N PRO A 296 4.74 -3.68 -17.81
CA PRO A 296 4.80 -3.66 -19.27
C PRO A 296 3.45 -3.85 -19.97
N GLY A 297 2.48 -4.53 -19.34
CA GLY A 297 1.21 -4.86 -19.99
C GLY A 297 0.26 -3.68 -20.22
N CYS A 298 0.43 -2.57 -19.49
CA CYS A 298 -0.34 -1.34 -19.65
C CYS A 298 0.39 -0.27 -20.45
N SER A 299 1.65 -0.50 -20.84
CA SER A 299 2.34 0.45 -21.72
C SER A 299 1.46 0.55 -22.96
N GLU A 300 1.04 1.77 -23.30
CA GLU A 300 0.47 2.07 -24.60
C GLU A 300 1.29 1.28 -25.62
N GLY A 301 0.67 0.26 -26.22
CA GLY A 301 1.36 -0.62 -27.15
C GLY A 301 2.10 0.30 -28.09
N ASN A 302 3.43 0.24 -28.05
CA ASN A 302 4.33 1.31 -28.43
C ASN A 302 4.03 1.68 -29.90
N LEU A 303 3.09 2.61 -30.10
CA LEU A 303 2.65 3.04 -31.43
C LEU A 303 3.89 3.57 -32.15
N ASN A 304 4.80 4.19 -31.41
CA ASN A 304 6.11 4.61 -31.88
C ASN A 304 6.99 3.45 -32.37
N THR A 305 6.97 2.25 -31.74
CA THR A 305 7.69 1.08 -32.26
C THR A 305 7.05 0.51 -33.51
N ILE A 306 5.72 0.49 -33.60
CA ILE A 306 5.01 0.05 -34.82
C ILE A 306 5.26 1.05 -35.96
N PHE A 307 5.21 2.35 -35.70
CA PHE A 307 5.56 3.40 -36.67
C PHE A 307 7.04 3.38 -37.05
N LEU A 308 7.96 3.06 -36.13
CA LEU A 308 9.38 2.85 -36.44
C LEU A 308 9.61 1.63 -37.32
N ILE A 309 8.95 0.51 -37.03
CA ILE A 309 9.03 -0.72 -37.83
C ILE A 309 8.46 -0.46 -39.23
N LEU A 310 7.27 0.16 -39.32
CA LEU A 310 6.66 0.54 -40.60
C LEU A 310 7.53 1.55 -41.36
N GLY A 311 8.11 2.53 -40.67
CA GLY A 311 9.04 3.50 -41.25
C GLY A 311 10.30 2.84 -41.81
N MET A 312 10.91 1.90 -41.07
CA MET A 312 12.07 1.15 -41.56
C MET A 312 11.75 0.25 -42.75
N ILE A 313 10.60 -0.43 -42.74
CA ILE A 313 10.13 -1.22 -43.89
C ILE A 313 9.96 -0.33 -45.13
N SER A 314 9.41 0.87 -44.95
CA SER A 314 9.22 1.85 -46.04
C SER A 314 10.55 2.27 -46.66
N VAL A 315 11.56 2.57 -45.82
CA VAL A 315 12.91 2.95 -46.28
C VAL A 315 13.60 1.81 -47.02
N ILE A 316 13.47 0.57 -46.54
CA ILE A 316 14.05 -0.61 -47.19
C ILE A 316 13.42 -0.83 -48.57
N ILE A 317 12.10 -0.69 -48.69
CA ILE A 317 11.40 -0.82 -49.98
C ILE A 317 11.88 0.26 -50.97
N ILE A 318 12.01 1.51 -50.53
CA ILE A 318 12.53 2.61 -51.37
C ILE A 318 13.95 2.32 -51.85
N LEU A 319 14.84 1.85 -50.96
CA LEU A 319 16.21 1.49 -51.32
C LEU A 319 16.28 0.33 -52.31
N LEU A 320 15.38 -0.66 -52.18
CA LEU A 320 15.31 -1.79 -53.12
C LEU A 320 14.76 -1.39 -54.49
N LEU A 321 13.84 -0.43 -54.55
CA LEU A 321 13.31 0.11 -55.81
C LEU A 321 14.34 0.98 -56.52
N LEU A 322 15.06 1.84 -55.79
CA LEU A 322 16.14 2.68 -56.35
C LEU A 322 17.33 1.87 -56.86
N ARG A 323 17.57 0.66 -56.35
CA ARG A 323 18.64 -0.23 -56.81
C ARG A 323 18.28 -1.02 -58.08
N ARG A 324 17.02 -0.99 -58.49
CA ARG A 324 16.51 -1.65 -59.72
C ARG A 324 16.30 -0.68 -60.89
N MET A 325 16.37 0.63 -60.63
CA MET A 325 16.53 1.67 -61.65
C MET A 325 18.01 1.87 -61.93
#